data_AF-A0A2H0QHX2-F1
#
_entry.id   AF-A0A2H0QHX2-F1
#
_cell.length_a   1.000
_cell.length_b   1.000
_cell.length_c   1.000
_cell.angle_alpha   90.00
_cell.angle_beta   90.00
_cell.angle_gamma   90.00
#
_symmetry.space_group_name_H-M   'P 1'
#
loop_
_entity.id
_entity.type
_entity.pdbx_description
1 polymer ?
#
loop_
_entity_poly.entity_id
_entity_poly.type
_entity_poly.pdbx_seq_one_letter_code
_entity_poly.pdbx_strand_id
1 'polypeptide(L)'
;MKMFVIPCDVNGQKVPVQFYIGEPHPKSHPIQHQSHWISRERGVNVPADVMDSLKKLHDISIENDVSFVDLCTYALNYPTS
;
A
#
# COMPACT_ATOMS: atom_id res chain seq x y z
N MET A 1 8.75 6.52 6.39
CA MET A 1 8.50 5.27 5.63
C MET A 1 8.20 4.16 6.62
N LYS A 2 7.15 3.38 6.39
CA LYS A 2 6.70 2.32 7.29
C LYS A 2 6.39 1.04 6.51
N MET A 3 6.71 -0.10 7.09
CA MET A 3 6.45 -1.41 6.47
C MET A 3 5.08 -1.91 6.91
N PHE A 4 4.29 -2.38 5.93
CA PHE A 4 3.00 -3.03 6.14
C PHE A 4 3.05 -4.42 5.51
N VAL A 5 2.48 -5.41 6.20
CA VAL A 5 2.29 -6.76 5.65
C VAL A 5 0.84 -6.88 5.21
N ILE A 6 0.65 -7.13 3.91
CA ILE A 6 -0.67 -7.30 3.30
C ILE A 6 -0.73 -8.70 2.68
N PRO A 7 -1.80 -9.48 2.94
CA PRO A 7 -1.99 -10.75 2.26
C PRO A 7 -2.36 -10.51 0.78
N CYS A 8 -1.51 -10.93 -0.14
CA CYS A 8 -1.76 -10.88 -1.59
C CYS A 8 -2.08 -12.28 -2.13
N ASP A 9 -2.84 -12.35 -3.23
CA ASP A 9 -3.16 -13.62 -3.87
C ASP A 9 -2.03 -14.07 -4.81
N VAL A 10 -1.63 -15.33 -4.67
CA VAL A 10 -0.68 -16.02 -5.53
C VAL A 10 -1.31 -17.36 -5.89
N ASN A 11 -1.91 -17.45 -7.08
CA ASN A 11 -2.54 -18.68 -7.57
C ASN A 11 -3.60 -19.25 -6.60
N GLY A 12 -4.42 -18.38 -5.98
CA GLY A 12 -5.44 -18.78 -5.01
C GLY A 12 -4.92 -19.00 -3.58
N GLN A 13 -3.62 -18.81 -3.33
CA GLN A 13 -3.03 -18.83 -1.99
C GLN A 13 -2.72 -17.41 -1.52
N LYS A 14 -3.17 -17.06 -0.31
CA LYS A 14 -2.81 -15.79 0.33
C LYS A 14 -1.38 -15.86 0.85
N VAL A 15 -0.49 -15.04 0.29
CA VAL A 15 0.91 -14.91 0.68
C VAL A 15 1.12 -13.54 1.33
N PRO A 16 1.77 -13.44 2.49
CA PRO A 16 2.08 -12.16 3.11
C PRO A 16 3.15 -11.41 2.29
N VAL A 17 2.81 -10.20 1.84
CA VAL A 17 3.72 -9.33 1.09
C VAL A 17 4.00 -8.07 1.90
N GLN A 18 5.29 -7.73 1.98
CA GLN A 18 5.75 -6.51 2.65
C GLN A 18 5.73 -5.34 1.66
N PHE A 19 5.01 -4.28 2.03
CA PHE A 19 4.97 -3.01 1.33
C PHE A 19 5.62 -1.93 2.18
N TYR A 20 6.47 -1.11 1.57
CA TYR A 20 7.10 0.03 2.24
C TYR A 20 6.35 1.30 1.82
N ILE A 21 5.51 1.83 2.69
CA ILE A 21 4.74 3.04 2.44
C ILE A 21 5.55 4.25 2.91
N GLY A 22 5.88 5.14 1.97
CA GLY A 22 6.47 6.46 2.23
C GLY A 22 5.49 7.56 1.86
N GLU A 23 6.01 8.75 1.58
CA GLU A 23 5.22 9.85 1.01
C GLU A 23 5.32 9.78 -0.52
N PRO A 24 4.29 9.29 -1.23
CA PRO A 24 4.29 9.25 -2.68
C PRO A 24 4.11 10.66 -3.28
N HIS A 25 4.44 10.79 -4.56
CA HIS A 25 4.15 12.02 -5.28
C HIS A 25 2.63 12.19 -5.45
N PRO A 26 2.06 13.41 -5.32
CA PRO A 26 0.61 13.63 -5.34
C PRO A 26 -0.13 13.12 -6.60
N LYS A 27 0.59 13.02 -7.73
CA LYS A 27 0.05 12.56 -9.02
C LYS A 27 0.30 11.07 -9.30
N SER A 28 0.93 10.35 -8.39
CA SER A 28 1.37 8.97 -8.58
C SER A 28 0.61 8.05 -7.63
N HIS A 29 0.38 6.81 -8.05
CA HIS A 29 -0.24 5.83 -7.17
C HIS A 29 0.79 5.38 -6.10
N PRO A 30 0.40 5.30 -4.82
CA PRO A 30 1.31 5.16 -3.68
C PRO A 30 2.26 3.96 -3.75
N ILE A 31 1.79 2.85 -4.32
CA ILE A 31 2.57 1.60 -4.44
C ILE A 31 2.78 1.13 -5.88
N GLN A 32 2.59 1.98 -6.90
CA GLN A 32 2.64 1.53 -8.32
C GLN A 32 3.96 0.85 -8.70
N HIS A 33 5.09 1.44 -8.30
CA HIS A 33 6.40 0.88 -8.60
C HIS A 33 6.66 -0.41 -7.83
N GLN A 34 6.23 -0.47 -6.57
CA GLN A 34 6.37 -1.68 -5.75
C GLN A 34 5.50 -2.81 -6.26
N SER A 35 4.23 -2.56 -6.62
CA SER A 35 3.35 -3.59 -7.17
C SER A 35 3.88 -4.15 -8.48
N HIS A 36 4.41 -3.29 -9.36
CA HIS A 36 5.06 -3.73 -10.58
C HIS A 36 6.31 -4.59 -10.32
N TRP A 37 7.17 -4.17 -9.39
CA TRP A 37 8.36 -4.95 -9.01
C TRP A 37 8.00 -6.30 -8.38
N ILE A 38 7.01 -6.33 -7.48
CA ILE A 38 6.52 -7.56 -6.83
C ILE A 38 5.96 -8.54 -7.86
N SER A 39 5.16 -8.05 -8.82
CA SER A 39 4.62 -8.87 -9.90
C SER A 39 5.73 -9.45 -10.77
N ARG A 40 6.70 -8.61 -11.17
CA ARG A 40 7.83 -9.02 -12.02
C ARG A 40 8.78 -10.01 -11.33
N GLU A 41 9.23 -9.71 -10.12
CA GLU A 41 10.29 -10.47 -9.45
C GLU A 41 9.77 -11.64 -8.62
N ARG A 42 8.53 -11.57 -8.14
CA ARG A 42 7.94 -12.59 -7.25
C ARG A 42 6.74 -13.31 -7.85
N GLY A 43 6.26 -12.89 -9.03
CA GLY A 43 5.05 -13.46 -9.64
C GLY A 43 3.78 -13.24 -8.82
N VAL A 44 3.79 -12.27 -7.89
CA VAL A 44 2.67 -11.99 -6.98
C VAL A 44 1.88 -10.80 -7.48
N ASN A 45 0.57 -10.97 -7.62
CA ASN A 45 -0.30 -9.86 -8.01
C ASN A 45 -0.91 -9.22 -6.77
N VAL A 46 -0.76 -7.90 -6.67
CA VAL A 46 -1.42 -7.14 -5.61
C VAL A 46 -2.92 -7.10 -5.90
N PRO A 47 -3.77 -7.49 -4.94
CA PRO A 47 -5.22 -7.42 -5.12
C PRO A 47 -5.70 -6.01 -5.48
N ALA A 48 -6.67 -5.90 -6.39
CA ALA A 48 -7.17 -4.61 -6.87
C ALA A 48 -7.82 -3.77 -5.76
N ASP A 49 -8.51 -4.41 -4.83
CA ASP A 49 -9.08 -3.79 -3.64
C ASP A 49 -8.02 -3.15 -2.74
N VAL A 50 -6.83 -3.76 -2.61
CA VAL A 50 -5.69 -3.18 -1.88
C VAL A 50 -5.17 -1.93 -2.59
N MET A 51 -4.99 -1.99 -3.91
CA MET A 51 -4.57 -0.85 -4.72
C MET A 51 -5.57 0.31 -4.58
N ASP A 52 -6.87 0.03 -4.76
CA ASP A 52 -7.94 1.03 -4.68
C ASP A 52 -8.06 1.63 -3.28
N SER A 53 -7.90 0.82 -2.23
CA SER A 53 -7.92 1.30 -0.84
C SER A 53 -6.78 2.25 -0.55
N LEU A 54 -5.56 1.91 -0.98
CA LEU A 54 -4.39 2.78 -0.79
C LEU A 54 -4.50 4.06 -1.62
N LYS A 55 -5.05 3.99 -2.84
CA LYS A 55 -5.34 5.17 -3.64
C LYS A 55 -6.32 6.12 -2.93
N LYS A 56 -7.43 5.60 -2.40
CA LYS A 56 -8.40 6.40 -1.66
C LYS A 56 -7.79 7.07 -0.43
N LEU A 57 -6.98 6.34 0.33
CA LEU A 57 -6.27 6.92 1.49
C LEU A 57 -5.31 8.03 1.06
N HIS A 58 -4.63 7.88 -0.08
CA HIS A 58 -3.74 8.92 -0.61
C HIS A 58 -4.51 10.16 -1.08
N ASP A 59 -5.65 9.98 -1.73
CA ASP A 59 -6.51 11.10 -2.14
C ASP A 59 -7.03 11.86 -0.90
N ILE A 60 -7.45 11.13 0.15
CA ILE A 60 -7.85 11.72 1.44
C ILE A 60 -6.69 12.46 2.11
N SER A 61 -5.48 11.91 2.07
CA SER A 61 -4.32 12.54 2.70
C SER A 61 -3.97 13.87 2.04
N ILE A 62 -4.08 13.94 0.71
CA ILE A 62 -3.90 15.20 -0.05
C ILE A 62 -5.02 16.19 0.26
N GLU A 63 -6.29 15.75 0.22
CA GLU A 63 -7.45 16.61 0.44
C GLU A 63 -7.44 17.28 1.82
N ASN A 64 -6.94 16.56 2.82
CA ASN A 64 -6.93 17.01 4.22
C ASN A 64 -5.58 17.57 4.69
N ASP A 65 -4.58 17.63 3.80
CA ASP A 65 -3.19 18.03 4.12
C ASP A 65 -2.62 17.26 5.33
N VAL A 66 -2.80 15.94 5.33
CA VAL A 66 -2.30 15.04 6.38
C VAL A 66 -1.27 14.06 5.82
N SER A 67 -0.42 13.55 6.70
CA SER A 67 0.57 12.52 6.38
C SER A 67 -0.11 11.23 5.88
N PHE A 68 0.24 10.80 4.67
CA PHE A 68 -0.29 9.56 4.11
C PHE A 68 0.13 8.35 4.94
N VAL A 69 1.38 8.34 5.43
CA VAL A 69 1.93 7.26 6.26
C VAL A 69 1.17 7.12 7.58
N ASP A 70 0.80 8.24 8.21
CA ASP A 70 0.06 8.23 9.48
C ASP A 70 -1.38 7.81 9.27
N LEU A 71 -2.01 8.28 8.19
CA LEU A 71 -3.36 7.87 7.83
C LEU A 71 -3.43 6.36 7.55
N CYS A 72 -2.47 5.79 6.82
CA CYS A 72 -2.38 4.34 6.61
C CYS A 72 -2.15 3.59 7.93
N THR A 73 -1.29 4.11 8.81
CA THR A 73 -1.05 3.51 10.14
C THR A 73 -2.34 3.43 10.94
N TYR A 74 -3.09 4.52 10.99
CA TYR A 74 -4.36 4.64 11.68
C TYR A 74 -5.40 3.68 11.08
N ALA A 75 -5.62 3.72 9.76
CA ALA A 75 -6.62 2.91 9.08
C ALA A 75 -6.38 1.40 9.21
N LEU A 76 -5.11 0.98 9.24
CA LEU A 76 -4.73 -0.43 9.34
C LEU A 76 -4.56 -0.90 10.79
N ASN A 77 -4.85 -0.05 11.78
CA ASN A 77 -4.65 -0.32 13.21
C ASN A 77 -3.26 -0.88 13.53
N TYR A 78 -2.23 -0.43 12.80
CA TYR A 78 -0.86 -0.82 13.12
C TYR A 78 -0.43 -0.09 14.39
N PRO A 79 0.11 -0.79 15.40
CA PRO A 79 0.59 -0.12 16.60
C PRO A 79 1.62 0.95 16.22
N THR A 80 1.37 2.19 16.65
CA THR A 80 2.40 3.23 16.70
C THR A 80 3.37 2.83 17.81
N SER A 81 4.49 2.22 17.43
CA SER A 81 5.61 2.00 18.36
C SER A 81 6.28 3.33 18.70
#